data_AF-A0A9Q4AAZ8-F1
#
_entry.id   AF-A0A9Q4AAZ8-F1
#
_cell.length_a   1.000
_cell.length_b   1.000
_cell.length_c   1.000
_cell.angle_alpha   90.00
_cell.angle_beta   90.00
_cell.angle_gamma   90.00
#
_symmetry.space_group_name_H-M   'P 1'
#
loop_
_entity.id
_entity.type
_entity.pdbx_description
1 polymer ?
#
loop_
_entity_poly.entity_id
_entity_poly.type
_entity_poly.pdbx_seq_one_letter_code
_entity_poly.pdbx_strand_id
1 'polypeptide(L)'
;MKKTRDFGEDTVYFVSYAKLPQDMSATYIHRVVGVGFLINTKTGIIEDVMITLLSDLCKEFLSHLMVGHNIKEDGIDEIVDKVENRFFGYSQKAVVVAMKGAYRRYVEWERTN
;
A
#
# COMPACT_ATOMS: atom_id res chain seq x y z
N MET A 1 -6.63 28.40 8.80
CA MET A 1 -7.11 27.48 7.74
C MET A 1 -6.13 26.33 7.59
N LYS A 2 -6.56 25.07 7.78
CA LYS A 2 -5.75 23.92 7.36
C LYS A 2 -5.73 23.93 5.83
N LYS A 3 -4.54 24.07 5.22
CA LYS A 3 -4.38 23.82 3.78
C LYS A 3 -4.60 22.33 3.56
N THR A 4 -5.64 21.96 2.82
CA THR A 4 -5.81 20.59 2.34
C THR A 4 -4.79 20.34 1.25
N ARG A 5 -4.11 19.19 1.29
CA ARG A 5 -3.20 18.76 0.22
C ARG A 5 -4.03 18.57 -1.06
N ASP A 6 -3.52 19.09 -2.16
CA ASP A 6 -4.03 18.81 -3.51
C ASP A 6 -3.42 17.49 -4.00
N PHE A 7 -4.26 16.59 -4.47
CA PHE A 7 -3.86 15.28 -4.99
C PHE A 7 -4.04 15.18 -6.52
N GLY A 8 -4.47 16.25 -7.19
CA GLY A 8 -4.77 16.24 -8.63
C GLY A 8 -6.05 15.48 -8.99
N GLU A 9 -6.57 15.72 -10.19
CA GLU A 9 -7.80 15.09 -10.69
C GLU A 9 -7.57 13.69 -11.27
N ASP A 10 -6.33 13.37 -11.62
CA ASP A 10 -5.96 12.11 -12.27
C ASP A 10 -5.62 10.99 -11.28
N THR A 11 -5.67 11.26 -9.98
CA THR A 11 -5.35 10.27 -8.95
C THR A 11 -6.58 9.57 -8.41
N VAL A 12 -6.45 8.26 -8.21
CA VAL A 12 -7.47 7.43 -7.54
C VAL A 12 -6.81 6.67 -6.40
N TYR A 13 -7.51 6.60 -5.27
CA TYR A 13 -7.00 5.96 -4.06
C TYR A 13 -7.59 4.56 -3.85
N PHE A 14 -6.72 3.56 -3.83
CA PHE A 14 -7.08 2.15 -3.70
C PHE A 14 -6.58 1.60 -2.37
N VAL A 15 -7.47 1.05 -1.55
CA VAL A 15 -7.12 0.58 -0.20
C VAL A 15 -7.61 -0.84 0.05
N SER A 16 -6.81 -1.61 0.77
CA SER A 16 -7.16 -2.95 1.24
C SER A 16 -6.56 -3.22 2.62
N TYR A 17 -7.16 -4.17 3.34
CA TYR A 17 -6.76 -4.57 4.68
C TYR A 17 -6.46 -6.07 4.74
N ALA A 18 -5.51 -6.46 5.60
CA ALA A 18 -5.14 -7.84 5.85
C ALA A 18 -5.02 -8.10 7.35
N LYS A 19 -5.38 -9.31 7.81
CA LYS A 19 -5.23 -9.70 9.21
C LYS A 19 -3.76 -9.89 9.59
N LEU A 20 -3.38 -9.43 10.78
CA LEU A 20 -2.08 -9.71 11.39
C LEU A 20 -2.01 -11.16 11.91
N PRO A 21 -0.80 -11.76 12.00
CA PRO A 21 -0.61 -13.05 12.67
C PRO A 21 -1.09 -13.02 14.13
N GLN A 22 -1.61 -14.16 14.63
CA GLN A 22 -2.17 -14.23 15.99
C GLN A 22 -1.13 -14.08 17.11
N ASP A 23 0.16 -14.30 16.80
CA ASP A 23 1.26 -14.31 17.79
C ASP A 23 1.81 -12.92 18.13
N MET A 24 1.26 -11.85 17.55
CA MET A 24 1.53 -10.48 18.00
C MET A 24 0.85 -10.26 19.36
N SER A 25 1.59 -9.71 20.33
CA SER A 25 1.09 -9.47 21.69
C SER A 25 -0.28 -8.78 21.70
N ALA A 26 -1.18 -9.28 22.56
CA ALA A 26 -2.59 -8.90 22.66
C ALA A 26 -2.85 -7.40 23.00
N THR A 27 -1.80 -6.61 23.18
CA THR A 27 -1.86 -5.17 23.49
C THR A 27 -2.18 -4.33 22.24
N TYR A 28 -2.08 -4.88 21.03
CA TYR A 28 -2.35 -4.16 19.78
C TYR A 28 -3.82 -4.35 19.33
N ILE A 29 -4.65 -3.36 19.64
CA ILE A 29 -6.10 -3.34 19.41
C ILE A 29 -6.48 -3.32 17.90
N HIS A 30 -5.52 -3.14 16.98
CA HIS A 30 -5.76 -3.24 15.55
C HIS A 30 -5.16 -4.53 14.97
N ARG A 31 -5.99 -5.58 14.84
CA ARG A 31 -5.61 -6.89 14.27
C ARG A 31 -5.45 -6.88 12.75
N VAL A 32 -5.37 -5.72 12.11
CA VAL A 32 -5.31 -5.57 10.66
C VAL A 32 -4.26 -4.53 10.25
N VAL A 33 -3.62 -4.78 9.12
CA VAL A 33 -2.78 -3.82 8.40
C VAL A 33 -3.55 -3.33 7.19
N GLY A 34 -3.70 -2.01 7.06
CA GLY A 34 -4.16 -1.36 5.84
C GLY A 34 -2.98 -0.92 4.99
N VAL A 35 -3.09 -1.14 3.69
CA VAL A 35 -2.23 -0.56 2.66
C VAL A 35 -3.11 0.17 1.66
N GLY A 36 -2.76 1.42 1.35
CA GLY A 36 -3.41 2.21 0.31
C GLY A 36 -2.42 2.71 -0.72
N PHE A 37 -2.81 2.73 -1.99
CA PHE A 37 -2.07 3.30 -3.11
C PHE A 37 -2.83 4.48 -3.68
N LEU A 38 -2.21 5.65 -3.72
CA LEU A 38 -2.65 6.78 -4.53
C LEU A 38 -2.00 6.64 -5.89
N ILE A 39 -2.78 6.28 -6.91
CA ILE A 39 -2.28 5.98 -8.24
C ILE A 39 -2.72 7.07 -9.20
N ASN A 40 -1.76 7.63 -9.93
CA ASN A 40 -2.04 8.45 -11.10
C ASN A 40 -2.53 7.55 -12.22
N THR A 41 -3.81 7.63 -12.53
CA THR A 41 -4.49 6.68 -13.42
C THR A 41 -4.15 6.88 -14.90
N LYS A 42 -3.64 8.05 -15.27
CA LYS A 42 -3.11 8.30 -16.62
C LYS A 42 -1.78 7.59 -16.85
N THR A 43 -0.91 7.56 -15.84
CA THR A 43 0.47 7.04 -15.97
C THR A 43 0.67 5.65 -15.38
N GLY A 44 -0.18 5.24 -14.43
CA GLY A 44 0.00 4.02 -13.63
C GLY A 44 0.96 4.18 -12.45
N ILE A 45 1.50 5.38 -12.21
CA ILE A 45 2.49 5.60 -11.14
C ILE A 45 1.80 5.67 -9.78
N ILE A 46 2.33 4.91 -8.81
CA ILE A 46 1.99 5.09 -7.39
C ILE A 46 2.66 6.39 -6.91
N GLU A 47 1.86 7.43 -6.70
CA GLU A 47 2.34 8.75 -6.26
C GLU A 47 2.48 8.86 -4.74
N ASP A 48 1.69 8.10 -3.97
CA ASP A 48 1.78 8.06 -2.51
C ASP A 48 1.17 6.76 -1.97
N VAL A 49 1.51 6.41 -0.73
CA VAL A 49 0.97 5.24 -0.05
C VAL A 49 0.56 5.52 1.39
N MET A 50 -0.38 4.72 1.89
CA MET A 50 -0.77 4.70 3.29
C MET A 50 -0.44 3.34 3.87
N ILE A 51 0.17 3.31 5.06
CA ILE A 51 0.41 2.10 5.85
C ILE A 51 -0.05 2.34 7.29
N THR A 52 -0.89 1.45 7.82
CA THR A 52 -1.45 1.58 9.19
C THR A 52 -0.55 0.99 10.29
N LEU A 53 0.75 0.83 10.06
CA LEU A 53 1.69 0.36 11.08
C LEU A 53 2.01 1.51 12.05
N LEU A 54 2.50 1.20 13.26
CA LEU A 54 2.74 2.24 14.27
C LEU A 54 4.00 3.05 13.99
N SER A 55 5.11 2.38 13.71
CA SER A 55 6.42 3.01 13.51
C SER A 55 6.45 3.85 12.25
N ASP A 56 6.78 5.13 12.39
CA ASP A 56 6.94 6.05 11.24
C ASP A 56 8.09 5.61 10.33
N LEU A 57 9.20 5.13 10.88
CA LEU A 57 10.30 4.56 10.09
C LEU A 57 9.84 3.37 9.24
N CYS A 58 8.93 2.53 9.76
CA CYS A 58 8.37 1.44 8.96
C CYS A 58 7.48 1.95 7.81
N LYS A 59 6.69 3.00 8.05
CA LYS A 59 5.86 3.62 7.01
C LYS A 59 6.71 4.24 5.92
N GLU A 60 7.72 5.03 6.30
CA GLU A 60 8.65 5.68 5.38
C GLU A 60 9.42 4.66 4.55
N PHE A 61 9.92 3.59 5.19
CA PHE A 61 10.63 2.53 4.50
C PHE A 61 9.74 1.81 3.48
N LEU A 62 8.52 1.43 3.87
CA LEU A 62 7.58 0.78 2.95
C LEU A 62 7.15 1.73 1.82
N SER A 63 6.95 3.01 2.11
CA SER A 63 6.68 4.04 1.10
C SER A 63 7.81 4.15 0.09
N HIS A 64 9.07 4.19 0.56
CA HIS A 64 10.25 4.17 -0.29
C HIS A 64 10.33 2.95 -1.23
N LEU A 65 9.78 1.80 -0.85
CA LEU A 65 9.74 0.62 -1.72
C LEU A 65 8.65 0.68 -2.80
N MET A 66 7.58 1.44 -2.57
CA MET A 66 6.35 1.37 -3.36
C MET A 66 6.13 2.60 -4.25
N VAL A 67 6.46 3.80 -3.76
CA VAL A 67 6.24 5.06 -4.49
C VAL A 67 7.15 5.15 -5.71
N GLY A 68 6.60 5.63 -6.82
CA GLY A 68 7.27 5.74 -8.11
C GLY A 68 7.17 4.47 -8.97
N HIS A 69 6.61 3.38 -8.45
CA HIS A 69 6.39 2.15 -9.21
C HIS A 69 5.26 2.32 -10.22
N ASN A 70 5.45 1.87 -11.47
CA ASN A 70 4.41 1.86 -12.48
C ASN A 70 3.57 0.58 -12.37
N ILE A 71 2.48 0.63 -11.60
CA ILE A 71 1.67 -0.55 -11.35
C ILE A 71 0.85 -0.99 -12.56
N LYS A 72 0.71 -0.13 -13.56
CA LYS A 72 0.02 -0.45 -14.82
C LYS A 72 0.91 -1.26 -15.75
N GLU A 73 2.15 -0.83 -15.93
CA GLU A 73 3.11 -1.49 -16.84
C GLU A 73 3.77 -2.71 -16.18
N ASP A 74 4.20 -2.58 -14.93
CA ASP A 74 5.03 -3.59 -14.25
C ASP A 74 4.22 -4.51 -13.33
N GLY A 75 2.93 -4.24 -13.12
CA GLY A 75 2.09 -4.96 -12.18
C GLY A 75 2.55 -4.81 -10.72
N ILE A 76 2.18 -5.75 -9.85
CA ILE A 76 2.46 -5.68 -8.41
C ILE A 76 3.70 -6.46 -7.96
N ASP A 77 4.18 -7.39 -8.80
CA ASP A 77 5.10 -8.43 -8.35
C ASP A 77 6.48 -7.86 -7.95
N GLU A 78 7.00 -6.88 -8.69
CA GLU A 78 8.30 -6.27 -8.35
C GLU A 78 8.30 -5.61 -6.96
N ILE A 79 7.25 -4.86 -6.60
CA ILE A 79 7.17 -4.23 -5.28
C ILE A 79 6.85 -5.23 -4.17
N VAL A 80 6.16 -6.33 -4.48
CA VAL A 80 6.01 -7.45 -3.55
C VAL A 80 7.38 -8.08 -3.25
N ASP A 81 8.18 -8.37 -4.27
CA ASP A 81 9.52 -8.93 -4.12
C ASP A 81 10.42 -8.00 -3.31
N LYS A 82 10.37 -6.68 -3.55
CA LYS A 82 11.10 -5.68 -2.75
C LYS A 82 10.70 -5.76 -1.27
N VAL A 83 9.40 -5.87 -0.96
CA VAL A 83 8.91 -5.96 0.42
C VAL A 83 9.31 -7.28 1.08
N GLU A 84 9.18 -8.40 0.38
CA GLU A 84 9.53 -9.73 0.89
C GLU A 84 11.03 -9.85 1.20
N ASN A 85 11.89 -9.18 0.43
CA ASN A 85 13.34 -9.26 0.59
C ASN A 85 13.94 -8.14 1.45
N ARG A 86 13.21 -7.04 1.70
CA ARG A 86 13.77 -5.86 2.40
C ARG A 86 13.04 -5.49 3.68
N PHE A 87 11.80 -5.94 3.89
CA PHE A 87 11.02 -5.65 5.10
C PHE A 87 10.78 -6.90 5.96
N PHE A 88 11.66 -7.17 6.93
CA PHE A 88 11.55 -8.32 7.84
C PHE A 88 10.79 -8.00 9.14
N GLY A 89 9.55 -7.51 9.01
CA GLY A 89 8.66 -7.32 10.16
C GLY A 89 7.70 -8.49 10.36
N TYR A 90 7.21 -8.71 11.58
CA TYR A 90 6.12 -9.67 11.86
C TYR A 90 4.85 -9.41 11.01
N SER A 91 4.66 -8.18 10.55
CA SER A 91 3.56 -7.78 9.68
C SER A 91 3.82 -8.00 8.18
N GLN A 92 5.00 -8.48 7.75
CA GLN A 92 5.39 -8.59 6.34
C GLN A 92 4.33 -9.28 5.49
N LYS A 93 3.90 -10.49 5.89
CA LYS A 93 2.86 -11.23 5.16
C LYS A 93 1.54 -10.46 5.06
N ALA A 94 1.15 -9.77 6.13
CA ALA A 94 -0.07 -8.96 6.12
C ALA A 94 0.06 -7.75 5.18
N VAL A 95 1.22 -7.08 5.16
CA VAL A 95 1.52 -6.00 4.22
C VAL A 95 1.39 -6.49 2.78
N VAL A 96 2.02 -7.62 2.43
CA VAL A 96 1.94 -8.21 1.08
C VAL A 96 0.50 -8.55 0.68
N VAL A 97 -0.28 -9.14 1.59
CA VAL A 97 -1.70 -9.45 1.33
C VAL A 97 -2.51 -8.17 1.09
N ALA A 98 -2.28 -7.13 1.87
CA ALA A 98 -2.96 -5.84 1.71
C ALA A 98 -2.55 -5.15 0.40
N MET A 99 -1.26 -5.15 0.03
CA MET A 99 -0.78 -4.63 -1.26
C MET A 99 -1.47 -5.33 -2.45
N LYS A 100 -1.47 -6.67 -2.46
CA LYS A 100 -2.15 -7.46 -3.49
C LYS A 100 -3.64 -7.16 -3.55
N GLY A 101 -4.27 -6.89 -2.40
CA GLY A 101 -5.67 -6.47 -2.34
C GLY A 101 -5.91 -5.09 -2.96
N ALA A 102 -5.06 -4.10 -2.66
CA ALA A 102 -5.16 -2.76 -3.24
C ALA A 102 -4.95 -2.81 -4.77
N TYR A 103 -3.97 -3.60 -5.24
CA TYR A 103 -3.76 -3.85 -6.67
C TYR A 103 -4.96 -4.49 -7.36
N ARG A 104 -5.59 -5.51 -6.76
CA ARG A 104 -6.81 -6.11 -7.35
C ARG A 104 -7.93 -5.08 -7.55
N ARG A 105 -8.09 -4.13 -6.60
CA ARG A 105 -9.07 -3.05 -6.74
C ARG A 105 -8.72 -2.07 -7.85
N TYR A 106 -7.42 -1.77 -8.02
CA TYR A 106 -6.93 -0.99 -9.16
C TYR A 106 -7.27 -1.67 -10.49
N VAL A 107 -6.97 -2.96 -10.64
CA VAL A 107 -7.26 -3.72 -11.87
C VAL A 107 -8.76 -3.81 -12.15
N GLU A 108 -9.59 -3.99 -11.12
CA GLU A 108 -11.06 -3.99 -11.27
C GLU A 108 -11.58 -2.62 -11.73
N TRP A 109 -11.06 -1.54 -11.14
CA TRP A 109 -11.39 -0.18 -11.52
C TRP A 109 -10.98 0.14 -12.96
N GLU A 110 -9.77 -0.23 -13.37
CA GLU A 110 -9.25 0.01 -14.74
C GLU A 110 -10.08 -0.72 -15.82
N ARG A 111 -10.76 -1.82 -15.46
CA ARG A 111 -11.66 -2.52 -16.40
C ARG A 111 -13.01 -1.85 -16.58
N THR A 112 -13.37 -0.92 -15.70
CA THR A 112 -14.71 -0.32 -15.61
C THR A 112 -14.71 1.20 -15.83
N ASN A 113 -13.54 1.81 -16.02
CA ASN A 113 -13.31 3.24 -16.22
C ASN A 113 -12.28 3.45 -17.33
#